data_AF-A0A9X0AGZ6-F1
#
_entry.id   AF-A0A9X0AGZ6-F1
#
_cell.length_a   1.000
_cell.length_b   1.000
_cell.length_c   1.000
_cell.angle_alpha   90.00
_cell.angle_beta   90.00
_cell.angle_gamma   90.00
#
_symmetry.space_group_name_H-M   'P 1'
#
loop_
_entity.id
_entity.type
_entity.pdbx_description
1 polymer ?
#
loop_
_entity_poly.entity_id
_entity_poly.type
_entity_poly.pdbx_seq_one_letter_code
_entity_poly.pdbx_strand_id
1 'polypeptide(L)'
;MSNTQALSLRPSVCKAYICHIQTHTDGNNQLGVFPTTPLITAWVGNNLSGSLKRGVGFGMVVGFANFGGIVAAFIYRSVDSPRFIEGHTIFLSMLSVSFVLTALMMSYYKWENSRRDARDAERGLTADTYTPEMKLEQQHEGDDATFWRYTI
;
A
#
# COMPACT_ATOMS: atom_id res chain seq x y z
N MET A 1 4.41 51.78 15.69
CA MET A 1 5.19 50.64 15.17
C MET A 1 4.26 49.43 15.17
N SER A 2 3.39 49.38 14.14
CA SER A 2 3.43 48.43 13.00
C SER A 2 2.87 47.05 13.38
N ASN A 3 1.56 46.89 13.31
CA ASN A 3 0.80 46.39 12.15
C ASN A 3 0.82 44.86 12.01
N THR A 4 -0.26 44.28 12.54
CA THR A 4 -0.91 43.05 12.11
C THR A 4 -1.06 43.05 10.58
N GLN A 5 -0.34 42.19 9.88
CA GLN A 5 -0.51 41.93 8.45
C GLN A 5 -0.77 40.44 8.25
N ALA A 6 -2.05 40.13 8.05
CA ALA A 6 -2.52 38.86 7.53
C ALA A 6 -1.96 38.67 6.12
N LEU A 7 -0.96 37.80 5.95
CA LEU A 7 -0.40 37.49 4.65
C LEU A 7 -1.15 36.29 4.04
N SER A 8 -1.93 36.57 3.01
CA SER A 8 -2.56 35.59 2.13
C SER A 8 -1.52 34.60 1.58
N LEU A 9 -1.55 33.36 2.06
CA LEU A 9 -0.73 32.26 1.54
C LEU A 9 -1.16 31.94 0.11
N ARG A 10 -0.31 32.30 -0.86
CA ARG A 10 -0.43 31.86 -2.24
C ARG A 10 -0.22 30.34 -2.28
N PRO A 11 -1.08 29.56 -2.96
CA PRO A 11 -1.03 28.08 -2.95
C PRO A 11 0.28 27.48 -3.50
N SER A 12 1.06 28.24 -4.26
CA SER A 12 2.39 27.83 -4.73
C SER A 12 3.46 27.82 -3.63
N VAL A 13 3.34 28.67 -2.62
CA VAL A 13 4.34 28.80 -1.54
C VAL A 13 4.16 27.69 -0.50
N CYS A 14 2.94 27.21 -0.27
CA CYS A 14 2.70 26.03 0.59
C CYS A 14 3.34 24.75 0.04
N LYS A 15 3.38 24.54 -1.29
CA LYS A 15 4.08 23.37 -1.87
C LYS A 15 5.59 23.44 -1.65
N ALA A 16 6.18 24.64 -1.73
CA ALA A 16 7.59 24.86 -1.42
C ALA A 16 7.88 24.72 0.08
N TYR A 17 6.99 25.20 0.95
CA TYR A 17 7.14 25.11 2.41
C TYR A 17 7.04 23.68 2.94
N ILE A 18 6.13 22.87 2.37
CA ILE A 18 6.05 21.43 2.66
C ILE A 18 7.32 20.71 2.17
N CYS A 19 7.82 21.05 0.97
CA CYS A 19 9.08 20.50 0.45
C CYS A 19 10.29 20.88 1.33
N HIS A 20 10.30 22.10 1.88
CA HIS A 20 11.40 22.60 2.69
C HIS A 20 11.40 22.09 4.14
N ILE A 21 10.23 21.76 4.71
CA ILE A 21 10.14 21.09 6.02
C ILE A 21 10.72 19.67 5.95
N GLN A 22 10.67 19.01 4.79
CA GLN A 22 11.24 17.67 4.61
C GLN A 22 12.79 17.66 4.58
N THR A 23 13.45 18.77 4.24
CA THR A 23 14.91 18.84 4.10
C THR A 23 15.65 19.21 5.39
N HIS A 24 14.93 19.57 6.46
CA HIS A 24 15.51 20.05 7.73
C HIS A 24 15.28 19.11 8.93
N THR A 25 15.14 17.81 8.67
CA THR A 25 15.34 16.80 9.72
C THR A 25 16.65 16.07 9.43
N ASP A 26 17.67 16.45 10.19
CA ASP A 26 19.05 15.99 10.06
C ASP A 26 19.18 14.45 10.16
N GLY A 27 20.29 13.96 9.60
CA GLY A 27 20.57 12.55 9.29
C GLY A 27 20.17 11.49 10.32
N ASN A 28 19.69 10.36 9.78
CA ASN A 28 19.92 8.99 10.25
C ASN A 28 18.81 8.21 10.97
N ASN A 29 17.50 8.52 10.87
CA ASN A 29 16.53 7.51 11.35
C ASN A 29 15.12 7.44 10.75
N GLN A 30 14.92 7.85 9.49
CA GLN A 30 13.59 7.73 8.85
C GLN A 30 13.58 6.82 7.62
N LEU A 31 14.66 6.07 7.40
CA LEU A 31 14.91 5.24 6.21
C LEU A 31 13.95 4.04 6.07
N GLY A 32 13.23 3.63 7.12
CA GLY A 32 12.33 2.47 7.07
C GLY A 32 10.87 2.82 6.80
N VAL A 33 10.34 3.85 7.45
CA VAL A 33 8.89 4.11 7.46
C VAL A 33 8.44 4.85 6.20
N PHE A 34 9.20 5.84 5.74
CA PHE A 34 8.82 6.63 4.56
C PHE A 34 8.81 5.89 3.22
N PRO A 35 9.74 4.96 2.91
CA PRO A 35 9.65 4.21 1.65
C PRO A 35 8.61 3.08 1.71
N THR A 36 8.25 2.60 2.90
CA THR A 36 7.30 1.48 3.03
C THR A 36 5.89 1.87 2.59
N THR A 37 5.46 3.10 2.88
CA THR A 37 4.13 3.62 2.49
C THR A 37 3.90 3.70 0.97
N PRO A 38 4.81 4.30 0.16
CA PRO A 38 4.67 4.28 -1.30
C PRO A 38 4.85 2.87 -1.89
N LEU A 39 5.66 2.01 -1.26
CA LEU A 39 5.85 0.63 -1.71
C LEU A 39 4.55 -0.19 -1.60
N ILE A 40 3.90 -0.16 -0.43
CA ILE A 40 2.65 -0.92 -0.23
C ILE A 40 1.53 -0.38 -1.12
N THR A 41 1.47 0.94 -1.32
CA THR A 41 0.47 1.54 -2.21
C THR A 41 0.75 1.21 -3.69
N ALA A 42 2.00 1.21 -4.14
CA ALA A 42 2.35 0.75 -5.48
C ALA A 42 1.96 -0.73 -5.69
N TRP A 43 2.25 -1.59 -4.71
CA TRP A 43 1.93 -3.02 -4.78
C TRP A 43 0.41 -3.28 -4.84
N VAL A 44 -0.38 -2.61 -3.99
CA VAL A 44 -1.84 -2.69 -4.00
C VAL A 44 -2.41 -2.12 -5.31
N GLY A 45 -1.86 -1.01 -5.81
CA GLY A 45 -2.28 -0.42 -7.09
C GLY A 45 -2.06 -1.34 -8.28
N ASN A 46 -0.99 -2.13 -8.28
CA ASN A 46 -0.66 -3.04 -9.37
C ASN A 46 -1.40 -4.39 -9.30
N ASN A 47 -1.87 -4.80 -8.11
CA ASN A 47 -2.52 -6.11 -7.92
C ASN A 47 -4.05 -6.08 -7.92
N LEU A 48 -4.68 -4.91 -7.91
CA LEU A 48 -6.13 -4.79 -8.09
C LEU A 48 -6.45 -4.27 -9.50
N SER A 49 -7.35 -4.95 -10.23
CA SER A 49 -7.90 -4.43 -11.48
C SER A 49 -9.11 -3.54 -11.20
N GLY A 50 -9.26 -2.46 -11.98
CA GLY A 50 -10.37 -1.52 -11.85
C GLY A 50 -10.18 -0.42 -10.79
N SER A 51 -10.61 0.80 -11.13
CA SER A 51 -10.47 1.99 -10.29
C SER A 51 -11.22 1.90 -8.96
N LEU A 52 -12.41 1.28 -8.96
CA LEU A 52 -13.22 1.13 -7.76
C LEU A 52 -12.55 0.21 -6.73
N LYS A 53 -12.09 -0.97 -7.18
CA LYS A 53 -11.42 -1.95 -6.30
C LYS A 53 -10.11 -1.39 -5.76
N ARG A 54 -9.31 -0.72 -6.60
CA ARG A 54 -8.11 0.02 -6.16
C ARG A 54 -8.43 1.06 -5.09
N GLY A 55 -9.48 1.86 -5.29
CA GLY A 55 -9.92 2.86 -4.32
C GLY A 55 -10.28 2.26 -2.96
N VAL A 56 -11.04 1.17 -2.95
CA VAL A 56 -11.38 0.43 -1.73
C VAL A 56 -10.12 -0.16 -1.08
N GLY A 57 -9.21 -0.75 -1.86
CA GLY A 57 -7.95 -1.29 -1.37
C GLY A 57 -7.07 -0.23 -0.71
N PHE A 58 -6.95 0.95 -1.31
CA PHE A 58 -6.23 2.08 -0.70
C PHE A 58 -6.91 2.56 0.59
N GLY A 59 -8.24 2.63 0.61
CA GLY A 59 -9.00 2.97 1.81
C GLY A 59 -8.73 1.99 2.97
N MET A 60 -8.67 0.69 2.68
CA MET A 60 -8.33 -0.32 3.69
C MET A 60 -6.91 -0.14 4.24
N VAL A 61 -5.91 0.09 3.38
CA VAL A 61 -4.52 0.34 3.81
C VAL A 61 -4.43 1.53 4.77
N VAL A 62 -5.08 2.64 4.44
CA VAL A 62 -5.13 3.84 5.29
C VAL A 62 -5.89 3.57 6.59
N GLY A 63 -6.99 2.81 6.52
CA GLY A 63 -7.74 2.40 7.70
C GLY A 63 -6.88 1.62 8.69
N PHE A 64 -6.19 0.58 8.22
CA PHE A 64 -5.28 -0.21 9.07
C PHE A 64 -4.11 0.61 9.63
N ALA A 65 -3.59 1.57 8.88
CA ALA A 65 -2.56 2.48 9.39
C ALA A 65 -3.05 3.29 10.61
N ASN A 66 -4.30 3.79 10.56
CA ASN A 66 -4.90 4.51 11.69
C ASN A 66 -5.20 3.57 12.87
N PHE A 67 -5.70 2.36 12.62
CA PHE A 67 -5.92 1.37 13.68
C PHE A 67 -4.63 0.98 14.38
N GLY A 68 -3.52 0.83 13.65
CA GLY A 68 -2.20 0.57 14.24
C GLY A 68 -1.77 1.66 15.22
N GLY A 69 -2.03 2.93 14.90
CA GLY A 69 -1.74 4.06 15.79
C GLY A 69 -2.59 4.05 17.07
N ILE A 70 -3.87 3.71 16.96
CA ILE A 70 -4.77 3.58 18.12
C ILE A 70 -4.29 2.44 19.04
N VAL A 71 -4.00 1.28 18.46
CA VAL A 71 -3.51 0.11 19.22
C VAL A 71 -2.19 0.43 19.91
N ALA A 72 -1.26 1.13 19.25
CA ALA A 72 -0.01 1.57 19.84
C ALA A 72 -0.22 2.51 21.05
N ALA A 73 -1.20 3.42 20.98
CA ALA A 73 -1.50 4.36 22.06
C ALA A 73 -2.04 3.67 23.33
N PHE A 74 -2.74 2.54 23.18
CA PHE A 74 -3.29 1.79 24.32
C PHE A 74 -2.29 0.82 24.96
N ILE A 75 -1.24 0.42 24.24
CA ILE A 75 -0.31 -0.62 24.66
C ILE A 75 0.84 -0.07 25.52
N TYR A 76 1.35 1.13 25.24
CA TYR A 76 2.44 1.72 26.03
C TYR A 76 1.90 2.41 27.28
N ARG A 77 1.59 1.62 28.32
CA ARG A 77 1.23 2.14 29.64
C ARG A 77 2.50 2.46 30.43
N SER A 78 2.47 3.55 31.21
CA SER A 78 3.57 4.00 32.08
C SER A 78 3.92 3.03 33.23
N VAL A 79 3.10 1.99 33.42
CA VAL A 79 3.23 1.00 34.48
C VAL A 79 4.28 -0.09 34.15
N ASP A 80 4.63 -0.29 32.86
CA ASP A 80 5.50 -1.39 32.39
C ASP A 80 7.00 -1.01 32.23
N SER A 81 7.41 0.06 32.89
CA SER A 81 8.83 0.45 32.98
C SER A 81 9.62 -0.59 33.80
N PRO A 82 10.83 -1.06 33.38
CA PRO A 82 11.71 -0.50 32.33
C PRO A 82 11.85 -1.37 31.07
N ARG A 83 11.15 -2.51 30.98
CA ARG A 83 11.41 -3.53 29.94
C ARG A 83 10.33 -3.66 28.87
N PHE A 84 9.19 -2.98 29.00
CA PHE A 84 8.12 -2.83 27.99
C PHE A 84 7.88 -4.09 27.12
N ILE A 85 7.86 -5.27 27.75
CA ILE A 85 7.84 -6.57 27.06
C ILE A 85 6.47 -6.77 26.42
N GLU A 86 5.39 -6.41 27.14
CA GLU A 86 4.02 -6.51 26.62
C GLU A 86 3.88 -5.74 25.31
N GLY A 87 4.40 -4.51 25.24
CA GLY A 87 4.34 -3.72 24.02
C GLY A 87 5.09 -4.34 22.85
N HIS A 88 6.32 -4.77 23.06
CA HIS A 88 7.10 -5.41 21.98
C HIS A 88 6.48 -6.71 21.49
N THR A 89 5.92 -7.53 22.38
CA THR A 89 5.28 -8.79 21.98
C THR A 89 4.04 -8.58 21.11
N ILE A 90 3.22 -7.57 21.42
CA ILE A 90 2.04 -7.27 20.62
C ILE A 90 2.45 -6.74 19.25
N PHE A 91 3.42 -5.82 19.17
CA PHE A 91 3.95 -5.36 17.89
C PHE A 91 4.51 -6.51 17.05
N LEU A 92 5.31 -7.39 17.66
CA LEU A 92 5.88 -8.54 16.95
C LEU A 92 4.79 -9.51 16.47
N SER A 93 3.72 -9.70 17.25
CA SER A 93 2.58 -10.53 16.86
C SER A 93 1.82 -9.93 15.66
N MET A 94 1.58 -8.63 15.65
CA MET A 94 0.90 -7.94 14.55
C MET A 94 1.74 -7.96 13.27
N LEU A 95 3.05 -7.75 13.39
CA LEU A 95 3.99 -7.89 12.28
C LEU A 95 4.02 -9.33 11.73
N SER A 96 4.03 -10.32 12.62
CA SER A 96 4.01 -11.74 12.21
C SER A 96 2.73 -12.10 11.46
N VAL A 97 1.56 -11.67 11.95
CA VAL A 97 0.28 -11.89 11.28
C VAL A 97 0.25 -11.20 9.91
N SER A 98 0.74 -9.96 9.83
CA SER A 98 0.85 -9.22 8.56
C SER A 98 1.75 -9.94 7.55
N PHE A 99 2.90 -10.45 8.02
CA PHE A 99 3.84 -11.20 7.20
C PHE A 99 3.22 -12.50 6.68
N VAL A 100 2.55 -13.27 7.54
CA VAL A 100 1.85 -14.51 7.17
C VAL A 100 0.76 -14.21 6.14
N LEU A 101 -0.08 -13.20 6.38
CA LEU A 101 -1.14 -12.82 5.45
C LEU A 101 -0.59 -12.42 4.09
N THR A 102 0.50 -11.63 4.07
CA THR A 102 1.18 -11.22 2.83
C THR A 102 1.74 -12.44 2.08
N ALA A 103 2.38 -13.38 2.79
CA ALA A 103 2.91 -14.60 2.19
C ALA A 103 1.81 -15.51 1.61
N LEU A 104 0.68 -15.64 2.31
CA LEU A 104 -0.50 -16.36 1.81
C LEU A 104 -1.06 -15.69 0.55
N MET A 105 -1.19 -14.37 0.56
CA MET A 105 -1.68 -13.62 -0.60
C MET A 105 -0.76 -13.75 -1.81
N MET A 106 0.55 -13.66 -1.59
CA MET A 106 1.57 -13.87 -2.63
C MET A 106 1.52 -15.29 -3.21
N SER A 107 1.32 -16.29 -2.35
CA SER A 107 1.17 -17.69 -2.79
C SER A 107 -0.12 -17.90 -3.59
N TYR A 108 -1.22 -17.28 -3.16
CA TYR A 108 -2.48 -17.29 -3.87
C TYR A 108 -2.35 -16.64 -5.26
N TYR A 109 -1.68 -15.50 -5.36
CA TYR A 109 -1.42 -14.84 -6.64
C TYR A 109 -0.57 -15.71 -7.57
N LYS A 110 0.48 -16.37 -7.07
CA LYS A 110 1.28 -17.32 -7.86
C LYS A 110 0.46 -18.48 -8.38
N TRP A 111 -0.38 -19.06 -7.53
CA TRP A 111 -1.25 -20.16 -7.89
C TRP A 111 -2.29 -19.75 -8.93
N GLU A 112 -2.95 -18.61 -8.75
CA GLU A 112 -3.93 -18.09 -9.70
C GLU A 112 -3.29 -17.76 -11.05
N ASN A 113 -2.09 -17.18 -11.04
CA ASN A 113 -1.32 -16.90 -12.24
C ASN A 113 -0.99 -18.20 -12.99
N SER A 114 -0.46 -19.21 -12.30
CA SER A 114 -0.15 -20.52 -12.88
C SER A 114 -1.39 -21.24 -13.42
N ARG A 115 -2.53 -21.13 -12.73
CA ARG A 115 -3.81 -21.68 -13.19
C ARG A 115 -4.32 -21.00 -14.46
N ARG A 116 -4.15 -19.68 -14.56
CA ARG A 116 -4.50 -18.90 -15.76
C ARG A 116 -3.55 -19.20 -16.92
N ASP A 117 -2.25 -19.32 -16.65
CA ASP A 117 -1.25 -19.69 -17.66
C ASP A 117 -1.51 -21.10 -18.22
N ALA A 118 -1.92 -22.06 -17.38
CA ALA A 118 -2.33 -23.39 -17.86
C ALA A 118 -3.56 -23.34 -18.77
N ARG A 119 -4.58 -22.53 -18.43
CA ARG A 119 -5.78 -22.33 -19.25
C ARG A 119 -5.49 -21.64 -20.58
N ASP A 120 -4.58 -20.67 -20.57
CA ASP A 120 -4.18 -19.96 -21.79
C ASP A 120 -3.31 -20.84 -22.69
N ALA A 121 -2.46 -21.69 -22.11
CA ALA A 121 -1.69 -22.71 -22.83
C ALA A 121 -2.58 -23.74 -23.53
N GLU A 122 -3.67 -24.20 -22.89
CA GLU A 122 -4.67 -25.07 -23.52
C GLU A 122 -5.37 -24.42 -24.72
N ARG A 123 -5.52 -23.10 -24.71
CA ARG A 123 -6.12 -22.32 -25.80
C ARG A 123 -5.11 -21.88 -26.86
N GLY A 124 -3.81 -22.10 -26.63
CA GLY A 124 -2.73 -21.64 -27.50
C GLY A 124 -2.53 -20.11 -27.51
N LEU A 125 -3.10 -19.39 -26.54
CA LEU A 125 -2.91 -17.95 -26.39
C LEU A 125 -1.72 -17.66 -25.48
N THR A 126 -0.84 -16.76 -25.91
CA THR A 126 0.20 -16.17 -25.05
C THR A 126 -0.25 -14.77 -24.64
N ALA A 127 0.23 -14.22 -23.51
CA ALA A 127 -0.14 -12.87 -23.05
C ALA A 127 0.08 -11.77 -24.12
N ASP A 128 1.02 -11.97 -25.04
CA ASP A 128 1.33 -11.09 -26.18
C ASP A 128 0.43 -11.29 -27.41
N THR A 129 -0.39 -12.35 -27.44
CA THR A 129 -1.28 -12.70 -28.56
C THR A 129 -2.64 -12.02 -28.46
N TYR A 130 -2.94 -11.34 -27.34
CA TYR A 130 -4.22 -10.64 -27.16
C TYR A 130 -4.29 -9.39 -28.04
N THR A 131 -5.12 -9.44 -29.08
CA THR A 131 -5.38 -8.28 -29.94
C THR A 131 -6.15 -7.18 -29.18
N PRO A 132 -6.07 -5.91 -29.63
CA PRO A 132 -6.73 -4.79 -28.96
C PRO A 132 -8.25 -5.00 -28.81
N GLU A 133 -8.91 -5.63 -29.79
CA GLU A 133 -10.33 -5.96 -29.71
C GLU A 133 -10.66 -6.97 -28.59
N MET A 134 -9.85 -8.03 -28.41
CA MET A 134 -10.07 -9.01 -27.32
C MET A 134 -9.92 -8.39 -25.93
N LYS A 135 -8.97 -7.46 -25.77
CA LYS A 135 -8.79 -6.71 -24.50
C LYS A 135 -9.98 -5.80 -24.19
N LEU A 136 -10.60 -5.23 -25.23
CA LEU A 136 -11.80 -4.40 -25.12
C LEU A 136 -13.02 -5.22 -24.70
N GLU A 137 -13.20 -6.41 -25.28
CA GLU A 137 -14.29 -7.33 -24.90
C GLU A 137 -14.19 -7.76 -23.43
N GLN A 138 -12.97 -8.08 -22.99
CA GLN A 138 -12.71 -8.55 -21.62
C GLN A 138 -12.53 -7.40 -20.62
N GLN A 139 -12.56 -6.14 -21.06
CA GLN A 139 -12.39 -4.98 -20.19
C GLN A 139 -13.48 -4.91 -19.10
N HIS A 140 -14.67 -5.44 -19.39
CA HIS A 140 -15.78 -5.52 -18.45
C HIS A 140 -15.60 -6.60 -17.38
N GLU A 141 -14.75 -7.61 -17.61
CA GLU A 141 -14.50 -8.72 -16.67
C GLU A 141 -13.58 -8.31 -15.51
N GLY A 142 -12.86 -7.18 -15.63
CA GLY A 142 -12.10 -6.58 -14.52
C GLY A 142 -10.92 -7.45 -14.05
N ASP A 143 -11.10 -8.16 -12.92
CA ASP A 143 -10.08 -9.05 -12.34
C ASP A 143 -10.09 -10.45 -12.99
N ASP A 144 -11.20 -10.83 -13.62
CA ASP A 144 -11.36 -12.15 -14.25
C ASP A 144 -10.87 -12.17 -15.71
N ALA A 145 -10.51 -11.00 -16.25
CA ALA A 145 -9.98 -10.88 -17.59
C ALA A 145 -8.76 -11.79 -17.79
N THR A 146 -8.78 -12.61 -18.84
CA THR A 146 -7.76 -13.64 -19.05
C THR A 146 -6.39 -13.06 -19.37
N PHE A 147 -6.32 -11.82 -19.88
CA PHE A 147 -5.05 -11.10 -20.06
C PHE A 147 -4.45 -10.53 -18.77
N TRP A 148 -5.23 -10.41 -17.68
CA TRP A 148 -4.75 -9.81 -16.44
C TRP A 148 -3.87 -10.79 -15.64
N ARG A 149 -2.75 -10.27 -15.13
CA ARG A 149 -1.75 -11.03 -14.37
C ARG A 149 -1.39 -10.25 -13.10
N TYR A 150 -1.28 -10.98 -11.98
CA TYR A 150 -0.90 -10.39 -10.71
C TYR A 150 0.60 -10.11 -10.69
N THR A 151 1.00 -8.98 -10.11
CA THR A 151 2.41 -8.57 -10.03
C THR A 151 2.96 -8.97 -8.66
N ILE A 152 3.84 -9.96 -8.66
CA ILE A 152 4.43 -10.57 -7.46
C ILE A 152 5.90 -10.18 -7.35
#